data_AF-A0A497FMF2-F1
#
_entry.id   AF-A0A497FMF2-F1
#
_cell.length_a   1.000
_cell.length_b   1.000
_cell.length_c   1.000
_cell.angle_alpha   90.00
_cell.angle_beta   90.00
_cell.angle_gamma   90.00
#
_symmetry.space_group_name_H-M   'P 1'
#
loop_
_entity.id
_entity.type
_entity.pdbx_description
1 polymer ?
#
loop_
_entity_poly.entity_id
_entity_poly.type
_entity_poly.pdbx_seq_one_letter_code
_entity_poly.pdbx_strand_id
1 'polypeptide(L)'
;MRGLMSQKLEILVSPFYCNTAMLLCQTALNLYAKGDYKNAAQICKFVSSFCIKKPHPLCKLESKYCYTAATYYEKGLIEKGEEYCKKARSICPRNFRVFGD
;
A
#
# COMPACT_ATOMS: atom_id res chain seq x y z
N MET A 1 -7.32 -14.02 -22.55
CA MET A 1 -6.89 -15.22 -21.80
C MET A 1 -5.46 -14.99 -21.32
N ARG A 2 -5.24 -14.66 -20.04
CA ARG A 2 -3.87 -14.64 -19.47
C ARG A 2 -3.45 -16.10 -19.24
N GLY A 3 -2.39 -16.55 -19.92
CA GLY A 3 -1.96 -17.95 -19.87
C GLY A 3 -1.60 -18.42 -18.46
N LEU A 4 -1.88 -19.69 -18.16
CA LEU A 4 -1.61 -20.36 -16.87
C LEU A 4 -0.20 -20.10 -16.33
N MET A 5 0.80 -19.99 -17.21
CA MET A 5 2.19 -19.68 -16.87
C MET A 5 2.37 -18.29 -16.25
N SER A 6 1.66 -17.28 -16.74
CA SER A 6 1.68 -15.92 -16.20
C SER A 6 1.12 -15.88 -14.77
N GLN A 7 0.08 -16.67 -14.48
CA GLN A 7 -0.50 -16.74 -13.14
C GLN A 7 0.43 -17.42 -12.13
N LYS A 8 1.12 -18.50 -12.52
CA LYS A 8 2.11 -19.15 -11.65
C LYS A 8 3.24 -18.20 -11.28
N LEU A 9 3.74 -17.42 -12.25
CA LEU A 9 4.76 -16.41 -11.99
C LEU A 9 4.23 -15.32 -11.04
N GLU A 10 3.03 -14.77 -11.30
CA GLU A 10 2.40 -13.75 -10.44
C GLU A 10 2.27 -14.22 -8.97
N ILE A 11 1.94 -15.49 -8.74
CA ILE A 11 1.88 -16.09 -7.41
C ILE A 11 3.27 -16.20 -6.78
N LEU A 12 4.26 -16.67 -7.55
CA LEU A 12 5.63 -16.86 -7.06
C LEU A 12 6.29 -15.53 -6.64
N VAL A 13 6.10 -14.45 -7.40
CA VAL A 13 6.67 -13.12 -7.09
C VAL A 13 5.82 -12.32 -6.09
N SER A 14 4.60 -12.78 -5.80
CA SER A 14 3.66 -12.12 -4.90
C SER A 14 4.22 -11.80 -3.50
N PRO A 15 4.99 -12.69 -2.85
CA PRO A 15 5.59 -12.41 -1.55
C PRO A 15 6.64 -11.30 -1.62
N PHE A 16 7.46 -11.28 -2.68
CA PHE A 16 8.46 -10.24 -2.90
C PHE A 16 7.80 -8.85 -2.96
N TYR A 17 6.77 -8.68 -3.80
CA TYR A 17 6.05 -7.40 -3.86
C TYR A 17 5.44 -7.00 -2.52
N CYS A 18 4.91 -7.97 -1.77
CA CYS A 18 4.29 -7.70 -0.49
C CYS A 18 5.31 -7.24 0.55
N ASN A 19 6.46 -7.90 0.65
CA ASN A 19 7.48 -7.55 1.63
C ASN A 19 8.07 -6.17 1.33
N THR A 20 8.35 -5.87 0.06
CA THR A 20 8.81 -4.54 -0.36
C THR A 20 7.76 -3.46 -0.08
N ALA A 21 6.48 -3.74 -0.38
CA ALA A 21 5.38 -2.81 -0.09
C ALA A 21 5.25 -2.51 1.41
N MET A 22 5.41 -3.52 2.29
CA MET A 22 5.35 -3.34 3.74
C MET A 22 6.50 -2.48 4.27
N LEU A 23 7.74 -2.72 3.83
CA LEU A 23 8.90 -1.92 4.23
C LEU A 23 8.70 -0.45 3.84
N LEU A 24 8.28 -0.21 2.58
CA LEU A 24 8.03 1.12 2.07
C LEU A 24 6.83 1.80 2.77
N CYS A 25 5.78 1.04 3.09
CA CYS A 25 4.64 1.55 3.85
C CYS A 25 5.07 2.03 5.23
N GLN A 26 5.89 1.26 5.95
CA GLN A 26 6.44 1.68 7.24
C GLN A 26 7.30 2.94 7.12
N THR A 27 8.13 3.04 6.07
CA THR A 27 8.91 4.26 5.80
C THR A 27 8.00 5.47 5.56
N ALA A 28 6.92 5.32 4.79
CA ALA A 28 5.96 6.39 4.56
C ALA A 28 5.26 6.82 5.85
N LEU A 29 4.85 5.88 6.72
CA LEU A 29 4.26 6.18 8.03
C LEU A 29 5.23 6.97 8.91
N ASN A 30 6.51 6.61 8.92
CA ASN A 30 7.52 7.34 9.68
C ASN A 30 7.72 8.77 9.16
N LEU A 31 7.61 8.98 7.84
CA LEU A 31 7.67 10.32 7.23
C LEU A 31 6.41 11.14 7.55
N TYR A 32 5.23 10.53 7.51
CA TYR A 32 3.98 11.18 7.94
C TYR A 32 4.06 11.64 9.41
N ALA A 33 4.60 10.81 10.31
CA ALA A 33 4.80 11.17 11.71
C ALA A 33 5.77 12.36 11.91
N LYS A 34 6.65 12.62 10.93
CA LYS A 34 7.57 13.77 10.93
C LYS A 34 7.00 14.99 10.19
N GLY A 35 5.78 14.91 9.67
CA GLY A 35 5.16 15.97 8.86
C GLY A 35 5.66 16.04 7.41
N ASP A 36 6.48 15.09 6.95
CA ASP A 36 6.96 15.04 5.56
C ASP A 36 5.93 14.33 4.65
N TYR A 37 4.79 14.99 4.47
CA TYR A 37 3.64 14.44 3.75
C TYR A 37 3.92 14.23 2.25
N LYS A 38 4.74 15.10 1.65
CA LYS A 38 5.01 15.08 0.21
C LYS A 38 5.86 13.86 -0.17
N ASN A 39 6.96 13.62 0.54
CA ASN A 39 7.81 12.47 0.26
C ASN A 39 7.10 11.16 0.64
N ALA A 40 6.38 11.15 1.76
CA ALA A 40 5.57 10.00 2.16
C ALA A 40 4.51 9.63 1.10
N ALA A 41 3.84 10.62 0.51
CA ALA A 41 2.84 10.40 -0.53
C ALA A 41 3.43 9.78 -1.80
N GLN A 42 4.63 10.19 -2.22
CA GLN A 42 5.33 9.58 -3.36
C GLN A 42 5.60 8.09 -3.09
N ILE A 43 6.06 7.76 -1.88
CA ILE A 43 6.26 6.36 -1.47
C ILE A 43 4.93 5.60 -1.47
N CYS A 44 3.84 6.18 -0.94
CA CYS A 44 2.53 5.53 -0.93
C CYS A 44 1.97 5.26 -2.33
N LYS A 45 2.20 6.16 -3.31
CA LYS A 45 1.88 5.88 -4.71
C LYS A 45 2.68 4.70 -5.25
N PHE A 46 3.96 4.63 -4.94
CA PHE A 46 4.78 3.49 -5.35
C PHE A 46 4.34 2.18 -4.69
N VAL A 47 4.01 2.20 -3.39
CA VAL A 47 3.42 1.07 -2.66
C VAL A 47 2.13 0.59 -3.33
N SER A 48 1.24 1.50 -3.75
CA SER A 48 0.00 1.13 -4.43
C SER A 48 0.25 0.30 -5.71
N SER A 49 1.34 0.59 -6.43
CA SER A 49 1.73 -0.14 -7.65
C SER A 49 2.22 -1.57 -7.39
N PHE A 50 2.68 -1.85 -6.16
CA PHE A 50 2.99 -3.21 -5.71
C PHE A 50 1.75 -3.94 -5.21
N CYS A 51 0.92 -3.29 -4.39
CA CYS A 51 -0.28 -3.91 -3.83
C CYS A 51 -1.27 -4.35 -4.93
N ILE A 52 -1.40 -3.59 -6.02
CA ILE A 52 -2.28 -3.95 -7.14
C ILE A 52 -1.83 -5.20 -7.90
N LYS A 53 -0.53 -5.55 -7.85
CA LYS A 53 0.03 -6.76 -8.48
C LYS A 53 -0.29 -8.03 -7.68
N LYS A 54 -0.82 -7.90 -6.46
CA LYS A 54 -1.23 -9.06 -5.65
C LYS A 54 -2.52 -9.66 -6.22
N PRO A 55 -2.63 -10.99 -6.30
CA PRO A 55 -3.84 -11.65 -6.79
C PRO A 55 -5.04 -11.47 -5.83
N HIS A 56 -4.78 -11.25 -4.54
CA HIS A 56 -5.80 -11.14 -3.51
C HIS A 56 -6.70 -9.90 -3.71
N PRO A 57 -8.05 -10.02 -3.70
CA PRO A 57 -8.96 -8.90 -3.91
C PRO A 57 -8.78 -7.74 -2.94
N LEU A 58 -8.56 -8.03 -1.64
CA LEU A 58 -8.32 -6.98 -0.64
C LEU A 58 -7.08 -6.13 -0.96
N CYS A 59 -6.01 -6.72 -1.52
CA CYS A 59 -4.81 -5.96 -1.88
C CYS A 59 -5.07 -5.01 -3.07
N LYS A 60 -5.98 -5.37 -3.98
CA LYS A 60 -6.41 -4.48 -5.07
C LYS A 60 -7.24 -3.31 -4.53
N LEU A 61 -8.11 -3.57 -3.54
CA LEU A 61 -8.86 -2.50 -2.88
C LEU A 61 -7.94 -1.60 -2.05
N GLU A 62 -7.04 -2.19 -1.27
CA GLU A 62 -5.98 -1.51 -0.51
C GLU A 62 -5.16 -0.59 -1.41
N SER A 63 -4.74 -1.05 -2.60
CA SER A 63 -3.97 -0.20 -3.52
C SER A 63 -4.73 1.07 -3.91
N LYS A 64 -6.05 1.01 -4.06
CA LYS A 64 -6.88 2.18 -4.38
C LYS A 64 -6.87 3.15 -3.20
N TYR A 65 -7.08 2.65 -1.98
CA TYR A 65 -7.03 3.49 -0.78
C TYR A 65 -5.65 4.10 -0.54
N CYS A 66 -4.55 3.35 -0.75
CA CYS A 66 -3.19 3.88 -0.67
C CYS A 66 -2.96 5.02 -1.67
N TYR A 67 -3.40 4.84 -2.93
CA TYR A 67 -3.28 5.87 -3.95
C TYR A 67 -4.12 7.11 -3.62
N THR A 68 -5.35 6.91 -3.14
CA THR A 68 -6.23 8.01 -2.73
C THR A 68 -5.66 8.77 -1.52
N ALA A 69 -5.16 8.07 -0.50
CA ALA A 69 -4.50 8.68 0.64
C ALA A 69 -3.31 9.55 0.20
N ALA A 70 -2.42 9.00 -0.63
CA ALA A 70 -1.29 9.73 -1.18
C ALA A 70 -1.71 11.00 -1.94
N THR A 71 -2.77 10.89 -2.75
CA THR A 71 -3.32 12.04 -3.50
C THR A 71 -3.84 13.14 -2.57
N TYR A 72 -4.45 12.79 -1.44
CA TYR A 72 -4.88 13.77 -0.45
C TYR A 72 -3.70 14.43 0.27
N TYR A 73 -2.69 13.65 0.67
CA TYR A 73 -1.48 14.19 1.29
C TYR A 73 -0.71 15.14 0.36
N GLU A 74 -0.59 14.82 -0.93
CA GLU A 74 0.02 15.74 -1.92
C GLU A 74 -0.72 17.07 -2.05
N LYS A 75 -2.04 17.06 -1.85
CA LYS A 75 -2.89 18.24 -1.88
C LYS A 75 -2.91 19.00 -0.55
N GLY A 76 -2.16 18.55 0.46
CA GLY A 76 -2.17 19.12 1.81
C GLY A 76 -3.44 18.80 2.61
N LEU A 77 -4.28 17.89 2.14
CA LEU A 77 -5.52 17.49 2.81
C LEU A 77 -5.23 16.36 3.82
N ILE A 78 -4.54 16.70 4.90
CA ILE A 78 -3.94 15.74 5.84
C ILE A 78 -4.97 14.80 6.46
N GLU A 79 -6.07 15.33 6.99
CA GLU A 79 -7.13 14.53 7.64
C GLU A 79 -7.73 13.48 6.69
N LYS A 80 -8.01 13.86 5.44
CA LYS A 80 -8.49 12.93 4.42
C LYS A 80 -7.42 11.91 4.05
N GLY A 81 -6.16 12.32 3.98
CA GLY A 81 -5.02 11.42 3.79
C GLY A 81 -4.98 10.34 4.88
N GLU A 82 -5.11 10.74 6.14
CA GLU A 82 -5.11 9.84 7.29
C GLU A 82 -6.30 8.89 7.30
N GLU A 83 -7.49 9.39 6.98
CA GLU A 83 -8.71 8.58 6.88
C GLU A 83 -8.53 7.43 5.88
N TYR A 84 -8.07 7.74 4.67
CA TYR A 84 -7.85 6.73 3.63
C TYR A 84 -6.64 5.84 3.93
N CYS A 85 -5.59 6.36 4.58
CA CYS A 85 -4.47 5.56 5.05
C CYS A 85 -4.91 4.54 6.10
N LYS A 86 -5.76 4.93 7.06
CA LYS A 86 -6.37 4.00 8.04
C LYS A 86 -7.23 2.95 7.33
N LYS A 87 -8.08 3.34 6.38
CA LYS A 87 -8.89 2.41 5.58
C LYS A 87 -8.01 1.37 4.89
N ALA A 88 -6.96 1.79 4.18
CA ALA A 88 -6.02 0.89 3.52
C ALA A 88 -5.39 -0.12 4.51
N ARG A 89 -4.85 0.38 5.63
CA ARG A 89 -4.20 -0.43 6.67
C ARG A 89 -5.16 -1.41 7.36
N SER A 90 -6.43 -1.04 7.53
CA SER A 90 -7.44 -1.90 8.17
C SER A 90 -7.85 -3.10 7.31
N ILE A 91 -7.65 -3.05 5.99
CA ILE A 91 -8.02 -4.15 5.09
C ILE A 91 -6.81 -4.94 4.58
N CYS A 92 -5.59 -4.47 4.87
CA CYS A 92 -4.37 -5.12 4.44
C CYS A 92 -4.12 -6.40 5.28
N PRO A 93 -4.13 -7.60 4.67
CA PRO A 93 -3.98 -8.87 5.41
C PRO A 93 -2.63 -9.02 6.13
N ARG A 94 -1.64 -8.21 5.75
CA ARG A 94 -0.28 -8.25 6.31
C ARG A 94 -0.02 -7.12 7.31
N ASN A 95 -0.85 -6.08 7.29
CA ASN A 95 -0.71 -4.98 8.25
C ASN A 95 -1.11 -5.41 9.67
N PHE A 96 -2.06 -6.33 9.81
CA PHE A 96 -2.40 -6.94 11.12
C PHE A 96 -1.20 -7.63 11.77
N ARG A 97 -0.35 -8.27 10.98
CA ARG A 97 0.85 -8.99 11.48
C ARG A 97 1.96 -8.06 12.00
N VAL A 98 1.90 -6.76 11.71
CA VAL A 98 2.89 -5.77 12.20
C VAL A 98 2.50 -5.21 13.57
N PHE A 99 1.22 -5.30 13.96
CA PHE A 99 0.71 -4.85 15.25
C PHE A 99 0.43 -5.98 16.25
N GLY A 100 0.93 -7.18 15.99
CA GLY A 100 0.86 -8.33 16.89
C GLY A 100 -0.37 -9.22 16.65
N ASP A 101 -0.09 -10.49 16.37
CA ASP A 101 -0.71 -11.59 17.15
C ASP A 101 0.24 -11.87 18.33
#